data_AF-A0A450V9P9-F1
#
_entry.id   AF-A0A450V9P9-F1
#
_cell.length_a   1.000
_cell.length_b   1.000
_cell.length_c   1.000
_cell.angle_alpha   90.00
_cell.angle_beta   90.00
_cell.angle_gamma   90.00
#
_symmetry.space_group_name_H-M   'P 1'
#
loop_
_entity.id
_entity.type
_entity.pdbx_description
1 polymer ?
#
loop_
_entity_poly.entity_id
_entity_poly.type
_entity_poly.pdbx_seq_one_letter_code
_entity_poly.pdbx_strand_id
1 'polypeptide(L)'
;MFDNDIFEKWLDTKSQEIVEKMGRGEQLRTEEMMVLVLEAQSNHFYHLDRDLRNEMKTLREDMNKRFEEVMRRMDRFMFWSLGITIAAAAFVVNYLK
;
A
#
# COMPACT_ATOMS: atom_id res chain seq x y z
N MET A 1 -10.01 16.96 -14.24
CA MET A 1 -10.12 15.52 -13.91
C MET A 1 -11.35 15.05 -14.67
N PHE A 2 -11.17 14.25 -15.73
CA PHE A 2 -12.31 13.72 -16.48
C PHE A 2 -13.25 13.01 -15.49
N ASP A 3 -14.56 13.20 -15.61
CA ASP A 3 -15.56 12.64 -14.69
C ASP A 3 -15.28 11.16 -14.44
N ASN A 4 -14.92 10.86 -13.19
CA ASN A 4 -14.15 9.68 -12.79
C ASN A 4 -14.89 8.35 -12.99
N ASP A 5 -16.20 8.41 -13.30
CA ASP A 5 -17.07 7.23 -13.40
C ASP A 5 -17.75 7.10 -14.78
N ILE A 6 -17.52 8.03 -15.73
CA ILE A 6 -18.21 7.98 -17.05
C ILE A 6 -17.81 6.73 -17.82
N PHE A 7 -16.51 6.42 -17.84
CA PHE A 7 -16.00 5.25 -18.54
C PHE A 7 -16.46 3.94 -17.91
N GLU A 8 -16.48 3.88 -16.56
CA GLU A 8 -16.90 2.70 -15.83
C GLU A 8 -18.40 2.44 -15.99
N LYS A 9 -19.25 3.47 -15.88
CA LYS A 9 -20.70 3.36 -16.15
C LYS A 9 -20.99 2.96 -17.59
N TRP A 10 -20.23 3.50 -18.55
CA TRP A 10 -20.37 3.13 -19.95
C TRP A 10 -19.95 1.69 -20.21
N LEU A 11 -18.84 1.23 -19.63
CA LEU A 11 -18.36 -0.15 -19.74
C LEU A 11 -19.37 -1.13 -19.15
N ASP A 12 -19.88 -0.86 -17.96
CA ASP A 12 -20.87 -1.72 -17.30
C ASP A 12 -22.15 -1.81 -18.14
N THR A 13 -22.67 -0.66 -18.60
CA THR A 13 -23.84 -0.63 -19.49
C THR A 13 -23.62 -1.44 -20.76
N LYS A 14 -22.45 -1.28 -21.40
CA LYS A 14 -22.12 -2.01 -22.63
C LYS A 14 -21.92 -3.50 -22.40
N SER A 15 -21.31 -3.89 -21.28
CA SER A 15 -21.17 -5.29 -20.93
C SER A 15 -22.53 -5.96 -20.74
N GLN A 16 -23.45 -5.33 -20.00
CA GLN A 16 -24.81 -5.86 -19.81
C GLN A 16 -25.54 -6.06 -21.14
N GLU A 17 -25.46 -5.09 -22.06
CA GLU A 17 -26.02 -5.22 -23.41
C GLU A 17 -25.42 -6.41 -24.18
N ILE A 18 -24.12 -6.65 -24.04
CA ILE A 18 -23.39 -7.74 -24.71
C ILE A 18 -23.74 -9.10 -24.10
N VAL A 19 -23.84 -9.18 -22.77
CA VAL A 19 -24.26 -10.39 -22.05
C VAL A 19 -25.70 -10.75 -22.41
N GLU A 20 -26.59 -9.76 -22.52
CA GLU A 20 -27.98 -9.97 -22.95
C GLU A 20 -28.05 -10.50 -24.41
N LYS A 21 -27.26 -9.94 -25.33
CA LYS A 21 -27.14 -10.45 -26.70
C LYS A 21 -26.61 -11.88 -26.76
N MET A 22 -25.60 -12.19 -25.95
CA MET A 22 -25.06 -13.54 -25.83
C MET A 22 -26.13 -14.53 -25.31
N GLY A 23 -26.92 -14.11 -24.33
CA GLY A 23 -28.07 -14.89 -23.81
C GLY A 23 -29.17 -15.13 -24.83
N ARG A 24 -29.31 -14.28 -25.86
CA ARG A 24 -30.20 -14.46 -27.01
C ARG A 24 -29.64 -15.38 -28.11
N GLY A 25 -28.39 -15.85 -27.97
CA GLY A 25 -27.72 -16.71 -28.95
C GLY A 25 -27.14 -15.97 -30.15
N GLU A 26 -27.01 -14.65 -30.09
CA GLU A 26 -26.40 -13.84 -31.15
C GLU A 26 -24.87 -13.97 -31.11
N GLN A 27 -24.24 -14.02 -32.29
CA GLN A 27 -22.78 -14.07 -32.39
C GLN A 27 -22.17 -12.70 -32.06
N LEU A 28 -21.22 -12.68 -31.12
CA LEU A 28 -20.53 -11.46 -30.73
C LEU A 28 -19.57 -10.99 -31.81
N ARG A 29 -19.61 -9.68 -32.09
CA ARG A 29 -18.60 -9.02 -32.91
C ARG A 29 -17.29 -8.91 -32.14
N THR A 30 -16.17 -8.80 -32.86
CA THR A 30 -14.84 -8.60 -32.27
C THR A 30 -14.78 -7.41 -31.31
N GLU A 31 -15.52 -6.34 -31.62
CA GLU A 31 -15.65 -5.14 -30.79
C GLU A 31 -16.34 -5.44 -29.44
N GLU A 32 -17.39 -6.25 -29.45
CA GLU A 32 -18.13 -6.63 -28.25
C GLU A 32 -17.27 -7.54 -27.35
N MET A 33 -16.49 -8.43 -27.96
CA MET A 33 -15.51 -9.24 -27.22
C MET A 33 -14.40 -8.37 -26.61
N MET A 34 -13.92 -7.36 -27.32
CA MET A 34 -12.93 -6.40 -26.81
C MET A 34 -13.48 -5.62 -25.60
N VAL A 35 -14.75 -5.23 -25.61
CA VAL A 35 -15.40 -4.57 -24.46
C VAL A 35 -15.44 -5.48 -23.23
N LEU A 36 -15.80 -6.77 -23.38
CA LEU A 36 -15.77 -7.72 -22.26
C LEU A 36 -14.36 -7.92 -21.69
N VAL A 37 -13.34 -7.95 -22.56
CA VAL A 37 -11.94 -8.03 -22.11
C VAL A 37 -11.55 -6.76 -21.34
N LEU A 38 -11.95 -5.59 -21.82
CA LEU A 38 -11.68 -4.31 -21.14
C LEU A 38 -12.37 -4.24 -19.77
N GLU A 39 -13.60 -4.72 -19.65
CA GLU A 39 -14.31 -4.81 -18.38
C GLU A 39 -13.57 -5.73 -17.40
N ALA A 40 -13.22 -6.95 -17.84
CA ALA A 40 -12.49 -7.90 -17.01
C ALA A 40 -11.12 -7.33 -16.56
N GLN A 41 -10.40 -6.65 -17.47
CA GLN A 41 -9.13 -6.00 -17.15
C GLN A 41 -9.29 -4.80 -16.22
N SER A 42 -10.31 -3.97 -16.41
CA SER A 42 -10.63 -2.83 -15.56
C SER A 42 -10.95 -3.29 -14.13
N ASN A 43 -11.77 -4.33 -14.00
CA ASN A 43 -12.10 -4.93 -12.72
C ASN A 43 -10.87 -5.52 -12.01
N HIS A 44 -10.01 -6.25 -12.74
CA HIS A 44 -8.77 -6.80 -12.19
C HIS A 44 -7.78 -5.70 -11.76
N PHE A 45 -7.67 -4.62 -12.52
CA PHE A 45 -6.82 -3.46 -12.17
C PHE A 45 -7.31 -2.74 -10.90
N TYR A 46 -8.64 -2.59 -10.75
CA TYR A 46 -9.24 -2.00 -9.56
C TYR A 46 -8.91 -2.80 -8.29
N HIS A 47 -9.03 -4.13 -8.36
CA HIS A 47 -8.66 -5.00 -7.25
C HIS A 47 -7.16 -4.95 -6.95
N LEU A 48 -6.31 -4.99 -7.98
CA LEU A 48 -4.86 -4.90 -7.83
C LEU A 48 -4.42 -3.59 -7.14
N ASP A 49 -4.95 -2.44 -7.57
CA ASP A 49 -4.63 -1.14 -6.96
C ASP A 49 -5.06 -1.11 -5.49
N ARG A 50 -6.25 -1.64 -5.18
CA ARG A 50 -6.75 -1.73 -3.81
C ARG A 50 -5.84 -2.60 -2.93
N ASP A 51 -5.43 -3.77 -3.41
CA ASP A 51 -4.57 -4.68 -2.66
C ASP A 51 -3.18 -4.08 -2.46
N LEU A 52 -2.58 -3.50 -3.50
CA LEU A 52 -1.31 -2.78 -3.41
C LEU A 52 -1.35 -1.63 -2.39
N ARG A 53 -2.45 -0.86 -2.35
CA ARG A 53 -2.63 0.20 -1.35
C ARG A 53 -2.70 -0.35 0.07
N ASN A 54 -3.36 -1.49 0.27
CA ASN A 54 -3.47 -2.13 1.58
C ASN A 54 -2.13 -2.72 2.04
N GLU A 55 -1.39 -3.37 1.14
CA GLU A 55 -0.04 -3.85 1.41
C GLU A 55 0.90 -2.69 1.76
N MET A 56 0.87 -1.59 1.00
CA MET A 56 1.65 -0.38 1.30
C MET A 56 1.33 0.19 2.68
N LYS A 57 0.06 0.21 3.10
CA LYS A 57 -0.32 0.63 4.45
C LYS A 57 0.26 -0.31 5.51
N THR A 58 0.11 -1.62 5.31
CA THR A 58 0.62 -2.65 6.23
C THR A 58 2.14 -2.55 6.38
N LEU A 59 2.86 -2.43 5.26
CA LEU A 59 4.31 -2.24 5.24
C LEU A 59 4.74 -0.99 6.01
N ARG A 60 4.02 0.13 5.83
CA ARG A 60 4.29 1.37 6.57
C ARG A 60 4.07 1.20 8.07
N GLU A 61 2.99 0.55 8.49
CA GLU A 61 2.71 0.28 9.90
C GLU A 61 3.77 -0.61 10.54
N ASP A 62 4.17 -1.69 9.86
CA ASP A 62 5.21 -2.60 10.33
C ASP A 62 6.58 -1.92 10.40
N MET A 63 6.92 -1.10 9.40
CA MET A 63 8.11 -0.25 9.47
C MET A 63 8.07 0.67 10.69
N ASN A 64 6.93 1.31 10.94
CA ASN A 64 6.79 2.24 12.05
C ASN A 64 7.01 1.55 13.41
N LYS A 65 6.46 0.34 13.60
CA LYS A 65 6.69 -0.48 14.80
C LYS A 65 8.18 -0.83 14.97
N ARG A 66 8.85 -1.25 13.89
CA ARG A 66 10.29 -1.56 13.92
C ARG A 66 11.13 -0.33 14.24
N PHE A 67 10.80 0.82 13.67
CA PHE A 67 11.46 2.09 13.97
C PHE A 67 11.27 2.48 15.45
N GLU A 68 10.07 2.33 15.99
CA GLU A 68 9.80 2.59 17.41
C GLU A 68 10.61 1.67 18.33
N GLU A 69 10.75 0.39 17.98
CA GLU A 69 11.60 -0.54 18.72
C GLU A 69 13.08 -0.13 18.68
N VAL A 70 13.57 0.29 17.51
CA VAL A 70 14.94 0.79 17.35
C VAL A 70 15.16 2.06 18.17
N MET A 71 14.21 3.01 18.15
CA MET A 71 14.26 4.23 18.96
C MET A 71 14.34 3.90 20.46
N ARG A 72 13.51 2.98 20.96
CA ARG A 72 13.59 2.54 22.37
C ARG A 72 14.94 1.94 22.74
N ARG A 73 15.58 1.20 21.82
CA ARG A 73 16.93 0.66 22.04
C ARG A 73 17.95 1.79 22.07
N MET A 74 17.87 2.74 21.14
CA MET A 74 18.74 3.92 21.11
C MET A 74 18.63 4.77 22.38
N ASP A 75 17.43 4.99 22.90
CA ASP A 75 17.24 5.70 24.17
C ASP A 75 17.96 5.01 25.32
N ARG A 76 17.80 3.68 25.45
CA ARG A 76 18.55 2.91 26.46
C ARG A 76 20.06 3.03 26.27
N PHE A 77 20.56 2.94 25.03
CA PHE A 77 21.98 3.13 24.76
C PHE A 77 22.47 4.52 25.17
N MET A 78 21.69 5.56 24.89
CA MET A 78 21.99 6.94 25.27
C MET A 78 22.06 7.12 26.80
N PHE A 79 21.14 6.50 27.55
CA PHE A 79 21.20 6.52 29.02
C PHE A 79 22.45 5.82 29.56
N TRP A 80 22.79 4.66 29.02
CA TRP A 80 23.99 3.92 29.42
C TRP A 80 25.29 4.68 29.10
N SER A 81 25.39 5.29 27.91
CA SER A 81 26.57 6.05 27.52
C SER A 81 26.75 7.32 28.35
N LEU A 82 25.66 8.00 28.71
CA LEU A 82 25.70 9.15 29.60
C LEU A 82 26.20 8.75 31.00
N GLY A 83 25.74 7.62 31.52
CA GLY A 83 26.21 7.07 32.80
C GLY A 83 27.71 6.75 32.79
N ILE A 84 28.20 6.10 31.74
CA ILE A 84 29.64 5.82 31.56
C ILE A 84 30.45 7.12 31.47
N THR A 85 29.94 8.11 30.74
CA THR A 85 30.59 9.42 30.58
C THR A 85 30.72 10.15 31.93
N ILE A 86 29.65 10.18 32.73
CA ILE A 86 29.67 10.80 34.07
C ILE A 86 30.60 10.03 35.01
N ALA A 87 30.58 8.70 34.98
CA ALA A 87 31.46 7.86 35.79
C ALA A 87 32.94 8.09 35.46
N ALA A 88 33.29 8.17 34.17
CA ALA A 88 34.64 8.48 33.72
C ALA A 88 35.08 9.87 34.19
N ALA A 89 34.21 10.89 34.07
CA ALA A 89 34.51 12.24 34.55
C ALA A 89 34.76 12.29 36.07
N ALA A 90 33.91 11.61 36.86
CA ALA A 90 34.07 11.53 38.31
C ALA A 90 35.35 10.79 38.71
N PHE A 91 35.70 9.70 38.01
CA PHE A 91 36.93 8.95 38.23
C PHE A 91 38.16 9.82 38.01
N VAL A 92 38.23 10.56 36.90
CA VAL A 92 39.35 11.47 36.61
C VAL A 92 39.48 12.55 37.69
N VAL A 93 38.38 13.15 38.15
CA VAL A 93 38.43 14.19 39.18
C VAL A 93 38.89 13.65 40.54
N ASN A 94 38.53 12.42 40.88
CA ASN A 94 38.81 11.85 42.20
C ASN A 94 40.17 11.14 42.31
N TYR A 95 40.68 10.56 41.21
CA TYR A 95 41.92 9.78 41.21
C TYR A 95 43.10 10.46 40.51
N LEU A 96 42.85 11.45 39.64
CA LEU A 96 43.90 12.16 38.90
C LEU A 96 44.22 13.53 39.48
N LYS A 97 43.74 13.80 40.70
CA LYS A 97 43.94 15.04 41.45
C LYS A 97 44.48 14.70 42.83
#